data_AF-A0A2G9TW73-F1
#
_entry.id   AF-A0A2G9TW73-F1
#
_cell.length_a   1.000
_cell.length_b   1.000
_cell.length_c   1.000
_cell.angle_alpha   90.00
_cell.angle_beta   90.00
_cell.angle_gamma   90.00
#
_symmetry.space_group_name_H-M   'P 1'
#
loop_
_entity.id
_entity.type
_entity.pdbx_description
1 polymer ?
#
loop_
_entity_poly.entity_id
_entity_poly.type
_entity_poly.pdbx_seq_one_letter_code
_entity_poly.pdbx_strand_id
1 'polypeptide(L)' 'MVTPGRDFKGSKPTPEDIARATVTAMLRVVPPAVPGIMFLSGGQSEEEATLNLNAMNQVVAHHSYKFGQCGNSLVPTPS' A
#
# COMPACT_ATOMS: atom_id res chain seq x y z
N MET A 1 2.93 -1.47 -5.11
CA MET A 1 3.39 -1.29 -3.71
C MET A 1 4.89 -1.47 -3.69
N VAL A 2 5.59 -0.99 -2.66
CA VAL A 2 7.03 -1.27 -2.51
C VAL A 2 7.18 -2.65 -1.88
N THR A 3 7.37 -3.66 -2.73
CA THR A 3 7.51 -5.07 -2.32
C THR A 3 8.84 -5.64 -2.84
N PRO A 4 9.38 -6.68 -2.20
CA PRO A 4 10.52 -7.40 -2.77
C PRO A 4 10.15 -8.00 -4.13
N GLY A 5 11.16 -8.24 -4.96
CA GLY A 5 10.98 -8.90 -6.26
C GLY A 5 10.48 -10.35 -6.09
N ARG A 6 9.81 -10.87 -7.12
CA ARG A 6 9.20 -12.22 -7.10
C ARG A 6 10.19 -13.34 -6.78
N ASP A 7 11.44 -13.20 -7.22
CA ASP A 7 12.50 -14.21 -7.01
C ASP A 7 13.35 -13.96 -5.75
N PHE A 8 12.91 -13.05 -4.87
CA PHE A 8 13.61 -12.74 -3.64
C PHE A 8 13.54 -13.93 -2.68
N LYS A 9 14.72 -14.47 -2.31
CA LYS A 9 14.84 -15.66 -1.44
C LYS A 9 15.02 -15.34 0.05
N GLY A 10 15.00 -14.07 0.43
CA GLY A 10 15.14 -13.63 1.82
C GLY A 10 13.82 -13.72 2.61
N SER A 11 13.84 -13.19 3.83
CA SER A 11 12.64 -13.07 4.66
C SER A 11 11.62 -12.14 4.02
N LYS A 12 10.37 -12.60 3.88
CA LYS A 12 9.26 -11.73 3.46
C LYS A 12 9.09 -10.59 4.50
N PRO A 13 9.04 -9.34 4.05
CA PRO A 13 8.80 -8.21 4.95
C PRO A 13 7.38 -8.24 5.50
N THR A 14 7.15 -7.62 6.65
CA THR A 14 5.82 -7.52 7.24
C THR A 14 4.97 -6.50 6.48
N PRO A 15 3.63 -6.56 6.59
CA PRO A 15 2.75 -5.56 5.99
C PRO A 15 3.07 -4.12 6.43
N GLU A 16 3.51 -3.93 7.67
CA GLU A 16 3.90 -2.64 8.23
C GLU A 16 5.17 -2.08 7.58
N ASP A 17 6.16 -2.94 7.29
CA ASP A 17 7.39 -2.54 6.59
C ASP A 17 7.08 -2.11 5.15
N ILE A 18 6.25 -2.89 4.45
CA ILE A 18 5.76 -2.56 3.10
C ILE A 18 5.01 -1.23 3.14
N ALA A 19 4.15 -1.03 4.13
CA ALA A 19 3.37 0.19 4.28
C ALA A 19 4.26 1.42 4.49
N ARG A 20 5.20 1.37 5.45
CA ARG A 20 6.14 2.47 5.73
C ARG A 20 7.00 2.81 4.53
N ALA A 21 7.56 1.80 3.86
CA ALA A 21 8.37 2.01 2.67
C ALA A 21 7.56 2.64 1.53
N THR A 22 6.33 2.16 1.32
CA THR A 22 5.45 2.65 0.26
C THR A 22 5.01 4.10 0.51
N VAL A 23 4.54 4.41 1.71
CA VAL A 23 4.09 5.76 2.08
C VAL A 23 5.26 6.75 2.04
N THR A 24 6.43 6.35 2.54
CA THR A 24 7.64 7.20 2.49
C THR A 24 8.05 7.53 1.07
N ALA A 25 8.02 6.55 0.16
CA ALA A 25 8.34 6.79 -1.25
C ALA A 25 7.35 7.79 -1.86
N MET A 26 6.06 7.62 -1.58
CA MET A 26 5.00 8.47 -2.12
C MET A 26 5.04 9.89 -1.59
N LEU A 27 5.29 10.09 -0.30
CA LEU A 27 5.41 11.42 0.30
C LEU A 27 6.55 12.26 -0.31
N ARG A 28 7.57 11.62 -0.89
CA ARG A 28 8.69 12.32 -1.54
C ARG A 28 8.41 12.72 -2.99
N VAL A 29 7.52 12.02 -3.67
CA VAL A 29 7.36 12.14 -5.14
C VAL A 29 5.96 12.53 -5.58
N VAL A 30 4.93 12.22 -4.78
CA VAL A 30 3.54 12.50 -5.10
C VAL A 30 3.12 13.79 -4.38
N PRO A 31 2.60 14.79 -5.10
CA PRO A 31 2.11 16.01 -4.47
C PRO A 31 0.77 15.79 -3.75
N PRO A 32 0.47 16.53 -2.66
CA PRO A 32 -0.78 16.39 -1.88
C PRO A 32 -2.06 16.65 -2.67
N ALA A 33 -1.97 17.29 -3.84
CA ALA A 33 -3.10 17.54 -4.72
C ALA A 33 -3.67 16.27 -5.36
N VAL A 34 -2.97 15.13 -5.30
CA VAL A 34 -3.46 13.86 -5.83
C VAL A 34 -4.48 13.23 -4.86
N PRO A 35 -5.75 13.07 -5.25
CA PRO A 35 -6.83 12.68 -4.33
C PRO A 35 -6.77 11.21 -3.90
N GLY A 36 -6.06 10.36 -4.63
CA GLY A 36 -5.94 8.95 -4.29
C GLY A 36 -4.97 8.21 -5.19
N ILE A 37 -4.45 7.09 -4.69
CA ILE A 37 -3.50 6.24 -5.40
C ILE A 37 -4.04 4.82 -5.42
N MET A 38 -4.26 4.30 -6.62
CA MET A 38 -4.62 2.90 -6.83
C MET A 38 -3.39 2.06 -7.13
N PHE A 39 -3.23 0.97 -6.40
CA PHE A 39 -2.21 -0.05 -6.64
C PHE A 39 -2.74 -1.17 -7.53
N LEU A 40 -1.84 -1.71 -8.33
CA LEU A 40 -2.02 -3.00 -9.00
C LEU A 40 -1.62 -4.12 -8.02
N SER A 41 -2.27 -5.28 -8.12
CA SER A 41 -1.96 -6.46 -7.28
C SER A 41 -0.50 -6.92 -7.43
N GLY A 42 0.10 -6.71 -8.61
CA GLY A 42 1.51 -6.98 -8.86
C GLY A 42 1.91 -8.46 -8.74
N GLY A 43 0.94 -9.37 -8.81
CA GLY A 43 1.15 -10.81 -8.62
C GLY A 43 1.16 -11.28 -7.16
N GLN A 44 0.80 -10.41 -6.21
CA GLN A 44 0.49 -10.82 -4.83
C GLN A 44 -0.83 -11.59 -4.76
N SER A 45 -1.02 -12.40 -3.72
CA SER A 45 -2.34 -12.97 -3.42
C SER A 45 -3.32 -11.87 -2.99
N GLU A 46 -4.62 -12.15 -3.07
CA GLU A 46 -5.65 -11.18 -2.66
C GLU A 46 -5.54 -10.83 -1.17
N GLU A 47 -5.25 -11.81 -0.32
CA GLU A 47 -5.09 -11.60 1.12
C GLU A 47 -3.85 -10.75 1.43
N GLU A 48 -2.70 -11.07 0.83
CA GLU A 48 -1.46 -10.31 1.03
C GLU A 48 -1.64 -8.85 0.60
N ALA A 49 -2.28 -8.61 -0.54
CA ALA A 49 -2.52 -7.25 -1.03
C ALA A 49 -3.48 -6.47 -0.11
N THR A 50 -4.51 -7.13 0.41
CA THR A 50 -5.48 -6.53 1.34
C THR A 50 -4.83 -6.16 2.68
N LEU A 51 -3.99 -7.03 3.23
CA LEU A 51 -3.26 -6.76 4.47
C LEU A 51 -2.30 -5.58 4.31
N ASN A 52 -1.58 -5.52 3.19
CA ASN A 52 -0.68 -4.42 2.88
C ASN A 52 -1.42 -3.08 2.73
N LEU A 53 -2.60 -3.08 2.09
CA LEU A 53 -3.44 -1.88 1.98
C LEU A 53 -3.96 -1.40 3.32
N ASN A 54 -4.41 -2.34 4.17
CA ASN A 54 -4.88 -1.99 5.50
C ASN A 54 -3.75 -1.36 6.33
N ALA A 55 -2.55 -1.96 6.30
CA ALA A 55 -1.38 -1.41 6.98
C ALA A 55 -1.01 -0.01 6.45
N MET A 56 -1.07 0.21 5.13
CA MET A 56 -0.87 1.54 4.54
C MET A 56 -1.88 2.57 5.06
N ASN A 57 -3.18 2.24 5.06
CA ASN A 57 -4.21 3.15 5.53
C ASN A 57 -4.08 3.49 7.03
N GLN A 58 -3.56 2.57 7.85
CA GLN A 58 -3.27 2.84 9.26
C GLN A 58 -2.06 3.78 9.46
N VAL A 59 -1.04 3.70 8.59
CA VAL A 59 0.11 4.63 8.62
C VAL A 59 -0.29 6.04 8.18
N VAL A 60 -1.35 6.17 7.38
CA VAL A 60 -1.69 7.39 6.62
C VAL A 60 -2.84 8.17 7.28
N ALA A 61 -3.34 7.75 8.45
CA ALA A 61 -4.47 8.37 9.15
C ALA A 61 -4.35 9.91 9.39
N HIS A 62 -3.19 10.52 9.15
CA HIS A 62 -2.95 11.96 9.21
C HIS A 62 -2.66 12.66 7.86
N HIS A 63 -2.75 11.97 6.72
CA HIS A 63 -2.43 12.49 5.39
C HIS A 63 -3.60 12.35 4.41
N SER A 64 -3.68 13.26 3.43
CA SER A 64 -4.82 13.41 2.50
C SER A 64 -4.96 12.29 1.45
N TYR A 65 -4.06 11.30 1.41
CA TYR A 65 -4.08 10.25 0.38
C TYR A 65 -5.00 9.10 0.77
N LYS A 66 -5.87 8.71 -0.16
CA LYS A 66 -6.61 7.45 -0.07
C LYS A 66 -5.92 6.37 -0.90
N PHE A 67 -5.60 5.23 -0.29
CA PHE A 67 -5.01 4.08 -0.96
C PHE A 67 -6.06 3.03 -1.30
N GLY A 68 -6.03 2.54 -2.53
CA GLY A 68 -6.95 1.49 -3.02
C GLY A 68 -6.25 0.50 -3.95
N GLN A 69 -6.96 -0.54 -4.39
CA GLN A 69 -6.46 -1.55 -5.32
C GLN A 69 -7.41 -1.76 -6.49
N CYS A 70 -6.85 -1.84 -7.69
CA CYS A 70 -7.61 -2.18 -8.89
C CYS A 70 -7.79 -3.71 -8.95
N GLY A 71 -8.99 -4.22 -8.61
CA GLY A 71 -9.31 -5.65 -8.73
C GLY A 71 -10.39 -6.19 -7.80
N ASN A 72 -10.60 -5.65 -6.60
CA ASN A 72 -11.74 -6.02 -5.75
C ASN A 72 -12.01 -4.96 -4.66
N SER A 73 -13.21 -5.02 -4.09
CA SER A 73 -13.90 -4.08 -3.18
C SER A 73 -12.98 -3.16 -2.36
N LEU A 74 -13.26 -1.85 -2.44
CA LEU A 74 -12.65 -0.79 -1.64
C LEU A 74 -12.54 -1.25 -0.17
N VAL A 75 -11.33 -1.46 0.32
CA VAL A 75 -11.11 -1.67 1.76
C VAL A 75 -11.66 -0.41 2.45
N PRO A 76 -12.65 -0.52 3.35
CA PRO A 76 -13.26 0.64 3.97
C PRO A 76 -12.17 1.42 4.70
N THR A 77 -11.97 2.67 4.30
CA THR A 77 -11.08 3.58 5.01
C THR A 77 -11.64 3.76 6.42
N PRO A 78 -10.84 3.56 7.49
CA PRO A 78 -11.31 3.85 8.83
C PRO A 78 -11.65 5.34 8.93
N SER A 79 -12.86 5.61 9.41
CA SER A 79 -13.44 6.93 9.64
C SER A 79 -12.70 7.72 10.71
#